data_AF-A8V072-F1
#
_entry.id   AF-A8V072-F1
#
_cell.length_a   1.000
_cell.length_b   1.000
_cell.length_c   1.000
_cell.angle_alpha   90.00
_cell.angle_beta   90.00
_cell.angle_gamma   90.00
#
_symmetry.space_group_name_H-M   'P 1'
#
loop_
_entity.id
_entity.type
_entity.pdbx_description
1 polymer ?
#
loop_
_entity_poly.entity_id
_entity_poly.type
_entity_poly.pdbx_seq_one_letter_code
_entity_poly.pdbx_strand_id
1 'polypeptide(L)'
;MSWEELEVKLKGVAVDVLSDEWMEEDIVNKAPVEIYKIAKRKGGFTIFMKTPTENIEWYFSRGLTEFKFGQTPPGQTPSGRFIHIEHEDGSYWVDMPLTKEVYEFLKEFIDEYRSQLDGKST
;
A
#
# COMPACT_ATOMS: atom_id res chain seq x y z
N MET A 1 -4.09 -14.83 -18.05
CA MET A 1 -4.96 -14.10 -17.11
C MET A 1 -4.90 -12.62 -17.49
N SER A 2 -6.03 -11.95 -17.63
CA SER A 2 -6.08 -10.51 -17.91
C SER A 2 -5.81 -9.72 -16.63
N TRP A 3 -5.00 -8.68 -16.75
CA TRP A 3 -4.84 -7.67 -15.70
C TRP A 3 -5.95 -6.63 -15.84
N GLU A 4 -6.47 -6.16 -14.71
CA GLU A 4 -7.22 -4.91 -14.63
C GLU A 4 -6.25 -3.82 -14.18
N GLU A 5 -6.28 -2.65 -14.81
CA GLU A 5 -5.34 -1.56 -14.52
C GLU A 5 -6.09 -0.27 -14.19
N LEU A 6 -5.53 0.48 -13.24
CA LEU A 6 -5.95 1.82 -12.88
C LEU A 6 -4.74 2.75 -12.97
N GLU A 7 -4.77 3.68 -13.91
CA GLU A 7 -3.79 4.77 -13.97
C GLU A 7 -4.14 5.85 -12.95
N VAL A 8 -3.14 6.29 -12.19
CA VAL A 8 -3.30 7.33 -11.15
C VAL A 8 -2.10 8.27 -11.16
N LYS A 9 -2.19 9.37 -10.43
CA LYS A 9 -1.02 10.20 -10.11
C LYS A 9 -1.10 10.66 -8.68
N LEU A 10 -0.57 9.85 -7.77
CA LEU A 10 -0.66 10.07 -6.33
C LEU A 10 0.73 10.21 -5.72
N LYS A 11 0.85 11.10 -4.72
CA LYS A 11 2.06 11.22 -3.91
C LYS A 11 1.89 10.39 -2.65
N GLY A 12 2.83 9.48 -2.41
CA GLY A 12 2.84 8.61 -1.24
C GLY A 12 4.21 8.50 -0.61
N VAL A 13 4.31 7.60 0.36
CA VAL A 13 5.55 7.21 1.03
C VAL A 13 5.66 5.70 0.94
N ALA A 14 6.79 5.20 0.46
CA ALA A 14 7.11 3.79 0.42
C ALA A 14 8.27 3.51 1.38
N VAL A 15 8.22 2.38 2.07
CA VAL A 15 9.27 1.92 2.98
C VAL A 15 9.59 0.47 2.70
N ASP A 16 10.89 0.23 2.52
CA ASP A 16 11.49 -1.10 2.43
C ASP A 16 12.27 -1.36 3.72
N VAL A 17 11.83 -2.38 4.48
CA VAL A 17 12.44 -2.80 5.74
C VAL A 17 13.48 -3.86 5.42
N LEU A 18 14.70 -3.39 5.12
CA LEU A 18 15.84 -4.27 4.91
C LEU A 18 16.36 -4.77 6.26
N SER A 19 15.79 -5.89 6.72
CA SER A 19 16.18 -6.76 7.86
C SER A 19 15.62 -6.46 9.26
N ASP A 20 15.35 -7.54 9.99
CA ASP A 20 14.87 -7.59 11.40
C ASP A 20 15.78 -6.87 12.42
N GLU A 21 16.99 -6.46 12.03
CA GLU A 21 17.99 -5.86 12.94
C GLU A 21 17.79 -4.36 13.18
N TRP A 22 16.92 -3.68 12.43
CA TRP A 22 16.82 -2.21 12.43
C TRP A 22 15.47 -1.63 12.88
N MET A 23 14.59 -2.47 13.47
CA MET A 23 13.25 -2.05 13.93
C MET A 23 13.23 -0.87 14.91
N GLU A 24 14.35 -0.55 15.57
CA GLU A 24 14.45 0.59 16.49
C GLU A 24 14.87 1.92 15.81
N GLU A 25 15.31 1.90 14.55
CA GLU A 25 15.76 3.08 13.78
C GLU A 25 14.96 3.33 12.47
N ASP A 26 13.70 2.90 12.40
CA ASP A 26 12.82 2.92 11.20
C ASP A 26 12.32 4.32 10.75
N ILE A 27 13.25 5.28 10.65
CA ILE A 27 13.06 6.56 9.97
C ILE A 27 13.98 6.67 8.74
N VAL A 28 14.95 5.77 8.55
CA VAL A 28 16.01 5.95 7.53
C VAL A 28 15.56 5.62 6.09
N ASN A 29 14.63 4.68 5.87
CA ASN A 29 14.26 4.23 4.52
C ASN A 29 12.88 4.68 4.02
N LYS A 30 12.41 5.84 4.48
CA LYS A 30 11.17 6.45 3.96
C LYS A 30 11.45 7.17 2.64
N ALA A 31 10.98 6.61 1.53
CA ALA A 31 11.12 7.23 0.21
C ALA A 31 9.81 7.91 -0.22
N PRO A 32 9.84 9.20 -0.59
CA PRO A 32 8.70 9.81 -1.28
C PRO A 32 8.54 9.15 -2.66
N VAL A 33 7.30 8.78 -3.00
CA VAL A 33 7.00 8.09 -4.25
C VAL A 33 5.85 8.74 -5.02
N GLU A 34 5.92 8.68 -6.34
CA GLU A 34 4.77 8.90 -7.22
C GLU A 34 4.17 7.54 -7.62
N ILE A 35 2.98 7.23 -7.10
CA ILE A 35 2.20 6.09 -7.56
C ILE A 35 1.55 6.50 -8.88
N TYR A 36 1.87 5.76 -9.94
CA TYR A 36 1.37 6.07 -11.28
C TYR A 36 0.42 4.99 -11.86
N LYS A 37 0.44 3.78 -11.31
CA LYS A 37 -0.45 2.70 -11.72
C LYS A 37 -0.71 1.72 -10.58
N ILE A 38 -1.92 1.18 -10.54
CA ILE A 38 -2.28 0.01 -9.74
C ILE A 38 -2.83 -1.03 -10.70
N ALA A 39 -2.28 -2.25 -10.71
CA ALA A 39 -2.79 -3.33 -11.54
C ALA A 39 -3.19 -4.51 -10.65
N LYS A 40 -4.33 -5.15 -10.93
CA LYS A 40 -4.81 -6.28 -10.14
C LYS A 40 -5.12 -7.51 -11.00
N ARG A 41 -5.07 -8.66 -10.35
CA ARG A 41 -5.42 -9.98 -10.87
C ARG A 41 -5.98 -10.84 -9.75
N LYS A 42 -6.51 -12.02 -10.08
CA LYS A 42 -7.14 -12.95 -9.11
C LYS A 42 -6.31 -13.17 -7.82
N GLY A 43 -4.99 -13.22 -7.93
CA GLY A 43 -4.07 -13.52 -6.82
C GLY A 43 -3.58 -12.33 -6.00
N GLY A 44 -3.88 -11.09 -6.38
CA GLY A 44 -3.30 -9.91 -5.73
C GLY A 44 -3.26 -8.68 -6.63
N PHE A 45 -2.59 -7.64 -6.18
CA PHE A 45 -2.39 -6.41 -6.94
C PHE A 45 -0.95 -5.94 -6.90
N THR A 46 -0.58 -5.06 -7.81
CA THR A 46 0.76 -4.48 -7.94
C THR A 46 0.63 -2.97 -7.95
N ILE A 47 1.43 -2.31 -7.13
CA ILE A 47 1.53 -0.86 -7.10
C ILE A 47 2.83 -0.48 -7.81
N PHE A 48 2.68 0.36 -8.84
CA PHE A 48 3.79 0.85 -9.64
C PHE A 48 4.11 2.28 -9.22
N MET A 49 5.38 2.50 -8.87
CA MET A 49 5.86 3.70 -8.21
C MET A 49 7.11 4.24 -8.90
N LYS A 50 7.31 5.55 -8.79
CA LYS A 50 8.57 6.22 -9.13
C LYS A 50 9.15 6.83 -7.87
N THR A 51 10.39 6.49 -7.58
CA THR A 51 11.23 7.20 -6.62
C THR A 51 12.09 8.23 -7.35
N PRO A 52 12.86 9.07 -6.64
CA PRO A 52 13.85 9.94 -7.29
C PRO A 52 14.95 9.19 -8.06
N THR A 53 15.21 7.92 -7.73
CA THR A 53 16.34 7.15 -8.26
C THR A 53 15.94 6.02 -9.20
N GLU A 54 14.73 5.46 -9.05
CA GLU A 54 14.30 4.29 -9.81
C GLU A 54 12.78 4.15 -9.88
N ASN A 55 12.33 3.21 -10.73
CA ASN A 55 10.93 2.77 -10.75
C ASN A 55 10.82 1.50 -9.90
N ILE A 56 9.81 1.46 -9.04
CA ILE A 56 9.55 0.34 -8.12
C ILE A 56 8.21 -0.30 -8.48
N GLU A 57 8.16 -1.62 -8.39
CA GLU A 57 6.96 -2.42 -8.58
C GLU A 57 6.81 -3.37 -7.39
N TRP A 58 5.78 -3.16 -6.57
CA TRP A 58 5.53 -4.02 -5.41
C TRP A 58 4.23 -4.79 -5.55
N TYR A 59 4.33 -6.10 -5.38
CA TYR A 59 3.20 -7.03 -5.44
C TYR A 59 2.64 -7.28 -4.04
N PHE A 60 1.33 -7.21 -3.90
CA PHE A 60 0.59 -7.49 -2.67
C PHE A 60 -0.29 -8.71 -2.92
N SER A 61 0.03 -9.80 -2.22
CA SER A 61 -0.67 -11.08 -2.36
C SER A 61 -2.01 -11.04 -1.64
N ARG A 62 -3.03 -11.60 -2.27
CA ARG A 62 -4.33 -11.81 -1.64
C ARG A 62 -4.17 -12.66 -0.38
N GLY A 63 -4.70 -12.18 0.75
CA GLY A 63 -4.63 -12.84 2.05
C GLY A 63 -3.34 -12.63 2.83
N LEU A 64 -2.30 -12.05 2.24
CA LEU A 64 -1.01 -11.74 2.87
C LEU A 64 -0.72 -10.22 2.80
N THR A 65 -1.78 -9.42 2.93
CA THR A 65 -1.70 -7.96 2.82
C THR A 65 -2.61 -7.34 3.86
N GLU A 66 -2.04 -6.46 4.66
CA GLU A 66 -2.75 -5.69 5.66
C GLU A 66 -3.14 -4.32 5.11
N PHE A 67 -4.32 -3.86 5.51
CA PHE A 67 -4.82 -2.53 5.18
C PHE A 67 -5.11 -1.75 6.45
N LYS A 68 -4.47 -0.59 6.63
CA LYS A 68 -4.77 0.35 7.72
C LYS A 68 -5.25 1.67 7.11
N PHE A 69 -6.26 2.27 7.72
CA PHE A 69 -6.87 3.52 7.25
C PHE A 69 -6.56 4.62 8.25
N GLY A 70 -6.07 5.75 7.74
CA GLY A 70 -5.72 6.88 8.59
C GLY A 70 -6.13 8.22 7.98
N GLN A 71 -5.91 9.26 8.77
CA GLN A 71 -6.04 10.64 8.35
C GLN A 71 -4.76 11.36 8.76
N THR A 72 -4.07 11.95 7.80
CA THR A 72 -2.88 12.75 8.11
C THR A 72 -3.27 14.12 8.65
N PRO A 73 -2.50 14.66 9.61
CA PRO A 73 -2.63 16.04 10.03
C PRO A 73 -2.37 17.01 8.86
N PRO A 74 -2.96 18.22 8.90
CA PRO A 74 -2.66 19.26 7.91
C PRO A 74 -1.15 19.51 7.80
N GLY A 75 -0.62 19.50 6.58
CA GLY A 75 0.81 19.74 6.31
C GLY A 75 1.70 18.50 6.18
N GLN A 76 1.15 17.29 6.34
CA GLN A 76 1.87 16.03 6.06
C GLN A 76 1.39 15.39 4.74
N THR A 77 2.27 14.63 4.10
CA THR A 77 2.00 13.92 2.84
C THR A 77 1.90 12.42 3.13
N PRO A 78 0.87 11.71 2.63
CA PRO A 78 -0.26 12.19 1.83
C PRO A 78 -1.25 13.04 2.65
N SER A 79 -1.73 14.18 2.15
CA SER A 79 -2.68 15.03 2.89
C SER A 79 -4.11 14.48 2.86
N GLY A 80 -4.79 14.40 4.01
CA GLY A 80 -6.17 13.94 4.10
C GLY A 80 -6.27 12.46 4.48
N ARG A 81 -7.29 11.74 3.97
CA ARG A 81 -7.40 10.29 4.24
C ARG A 81 -6.35 9.54 3.44
N PHE A 82 -5.72 8.56 4.06
CA PHE A 82 -4.77 7.68 3.41
C PHE A 82 -5.09 6.21 3.69
N ILE A 83 -4.51 5.37 2.85
CA ILE A 83 -4.47 3.93 3.03
C ILE A 83 -3.01 3.53 3.17
N HIS A 84 -2.73 2.77 4.22
CA HIS A 84 -1.49 2.08 4.45
C HIS A 84 -1.67 0.63 4.00
N ILE A 85 -0.80 0.19 3.10
CA ILE A 85 -0.81 -1.16 2.55
C ILE A 85 0.52 -1.79 2.88
N GLU A 86 0.48 -2.85 3.67
CA GLU A 86 1.64 -3.50 4.25
C GLU A 86 1.61 -4.99 3.90
N HIS A 87 2.78 -5.53 3.55
CA HIS A 87 2.92 -6.98 3.41
C HIS A 87 2.82 -7.63 4.79
N GLU A 88 2.24 -8.82 4.91
CA GLU A 88 1.91 -9.42 6.22
C GLU A 88 3.10 -9.62 7.18
N ASP A 89 4.32 -9.71 6.65
CA ASP A 89 5.55 -9.89 7.42
C ASP A 89 6.21 -8.55 7.81
N GLY A 90 5.62 -7.41 7.43
CA GLY A 90 6.14 -6.08 7.69
C GLY A 90 7.37 -5.71 6.83
N SER A 91 7.76 -6.53 5.86
CA SER A 91 8.97 -6.31 5.04
C SER A 91 8.93 -5.03 4.22
N TYR A 92 7.74 -4.60 3.78
CA TYR A 92 7.55 -3.33 3.10
C TYR A 92 6.12 -2.83 3.21
N TRP A 93 5.96 -1.52 3.09
CA TRP A 93 4.65 -0.88 3.09
C TRP A 93 4.61 0.42 2.28
N VAL A 94 3.41 0.78 1.82
CA VAL A 94 3.15 2.03 1.12
C VAL A 94 1.95 2.77 1.72
N ASP A 95 2.17 4.05 2.03
CA ASP A 95 1.13 5.01 2.36
C ASP A 95 0.76 5.82 1.12
N MET A 96 -0.53 5.84 0.75
CA MET A 96 -1.01 6.66 -0.36
C MET A 96 -2.39 7.28 -0.08
N PRO A 97 -2.76 8.39 -0.76
CA PRO A 97 -4.07 9.00 -0.63
C PRO A 97 -5.20 8.02 -0.96
N LEU A 98 -6.22 7.95 -0.11
CA LEU A 98 -7.39 7.12 -0.35
C LEU A 98 -8.48 7.89 -1.11
N THR A 99 -8.32 7.95 -2.44
CA THR A 99 -9.35 8.45 -3.34
C THR A 99 -10.51 7.45 -3.48
N LYS A 100 -11.65 7.92 -4.00
CA LYS A 100 -12.79 7.05 -4.29
C LYS A 100 -12.42 5.95 -5.29
N GLU A 101 -11.71 6.31 -6.35
CA GLU A 101 -11.28 5.39 -7.42
C GLU A 101 -10.34 4.31 -6.87
N VAL A 102 -9.35 4.67 -6.05
CA VAL A 102 -8.45 3.71 -5.41
C VAL A 102 -9.22 2.76 -4.50
N TYR A 103 -10.14 3.29 -3.70
CA TYR A 103 -10.97 2.46 -2.80
C TYR A 103 -11.81 1.46 -3.60
N GLU A 104 -12.52 1.92 -4.63
CA GLU A 104 -13.37 1.06 -5.46
C GLU A 104 -12.56 0.00 -6.20
N PHE A 105 -11.37 0.36 -6.69
CA PHE A 105 -10.49 -0.55 -7.42
C PHE A 105 -9.94 -1.68 -6.53
N LEU A 106 -9.54 -1.34 -5.29
CA LEU A 106 -8.98 -2.28 -4.31
C LEU A 106 -10.03 -2.91 -3.38
N LYS A 107 -11.30 -2.56 -3.53
CA LYS A 107 -12.39 -2.91 -2.59
C LYS A 107 -12.43 -4.39 -2.24
N GLU A 108 -12.28 -5.27 -3.22
CA GLU A 108 -12.35 -6.71 -3.01
C GLU A 108 -11.26 -7.23 -2.06
N PHE A 109 -10.04 -6.68 -2.12
CA PHE A 109 -8.94 -7.05 -1.23
C PHE A 109 -9.15 -6.49 0.17
N ILE A 110 -9.67 -5.26 0.26
CA ILE A 110 -10.00 -4.60 1.53
C ILE A 110 -11.11 -5.36 2.27
N ASP A 111 -12.19 -5.72 1.57
CA ASP A 111 -13.34 -6.42 2.15
C ASP A 111 -12.94 -7.83 2.61
N GLU A 112 -12.07 -8.51 1.85
CA GLU A 112 -11.52 -9.80 2.26
C GLU A 112 -10.68 -9.70 3.53
N TYR A 113 -9.74 -8.74 3.60
CA TYR A 113 -8.93 -8.51 4.79
C TYR A 113 -9.81 -8.27 6.03
N ARG A 114 -10.87 -7.46 5.90
CA ARG A 114 -11.85 -7.25 6.99
C ARG A 114 -12.54 -8.53 7.42
N SER A 115 -13.00 -9.33 6.46
CA SER A 115 -13.64 -10.62 6.76
C SER A 115 -12.71 -11.59 7.49
N GLN A 116 -11.40 -11.54 7.22
CA GLN A 116 -10.41 -12.36 7.92
C GLN A 116 -10.22 -11.90 9.37
N LEU A 117 -10.26 -10.60 9.64
CA LEU A 117 -10.20 -10.08 11.01
C LEU A 117 -11.42 -10.51 11.84
N ASP A 118 -12.62 -10.42 11.24
CA ASP A 118 -13.86 -10.84 11.91
C ASP A 118 -13.85 -12.34 12.23
N GLY A 119 -13.29 -13.16 11.33
CA GLY A 119 -13.17 -14.61 11.51
C GLY A 119 -12.09 -15.05 12.51
N LYS A 120 -11.14 -14.19 12.86
CA LYS A 120 -10.09 -14.47 13.86
C LYS A 120 -10.53 -14.15 15.31
N SER A 121 -11.75 -13.65 15.51
CA SER A 121 -12.27 -13.24 16.83
C SER A 121 -12.97 -14.35 17.64
N THR A 122 -12.70 -15.63 17.36
CA THR A 122 -13.24 -16.81 18.07
C THR A 122 -12.13 -17.73 18.55
#